data_AF-A0A914NF60-F1
#
_entry.id   AF-A0A914NF60-F1
#
_cell.length_a   1.000
_cell.length_b   1.000
_cell.length_c   1.000
_cell.angle_alpha   90.00
_cell.angle_beta   90.00
_cell.angle_gamma   90.00
#
_symmetry.space_group_name_H-M   'P 1'
#
loop_
_entity.id
_entity.type
_entity.pdbx_description
1 polymer ?
#
loop_
_entity_poly.entity_id
_entity_poly.type
_entity_poly.pdbx_seq_one_letter_code
_entity_poly.pdbx_strand_id
1 'polypeptide(L)'
;MTYRADSDIYYPHDTFVPCNGKCHVDEFWSEKEVLDKVRSKTKLAMKAFSDCYTSSKRENLVAKLGRLVKIDLYGNCSDNAYTKCDFEYCLNQELGER
;
A
#
# COMPACT_ATOMS: atom_id res chain seq x y z
N MET A 1 20.80 -10.91 18.47
CA MET A 1 20.15 -9.74 17.85
C MET A 1 20.30 -9.89 16.35
N THR A 2 19.20 -10.03 15.63
CA THR A 2 19.22 -10.13 14.16
C THR A 2 18.97 -8.75 13.59
N TYR A 3 20.03 -8.13 13.08
CA TYR A 3 19.92 -6.93 12.27
C TYR A 3 19.89 -7.36 10.81
N ARG A 4 19.11 -6.64 10.00
CA ARG A 4 19.37 -6.62 8.57
C ARG A 4 20.71 -5.91 8.35
N ALA A 5 21.55 -6.42 7.46
CA ALA A 5 22.91 -5.91 7.25
C ALA A 5 22.93 -4.43 6.81
N ASP A 6 21.83 -3.93 6.26
CA ASP A 6 21.62 -2.58 5.75
C ASP A 6 20.80 -1.67 6.69
N SER A 7 20.51 -2.10 7.92
CA SER A 7 19.62 -1.34 8.81
C SER A 7 20.16 -1.19 10.23
N ASP A 8 20.28 0.06 10.65
CA ASP A 8 20.52 0.44 12.05
C ASP A 8 19.27 0.28 12.93
N ILE A 9 18.13 -0.09 12.33
CA ILE A 9 16.88 -0.33 13.04
C ILE A 9 16.84 -1.81 13.47
N TYR A 10 16.72 -2.02 14.77
CA TYR A 10 16.57 -3.34 15.37
C TYR A 10 15.28 -4.02 14.86
N TYR A 11 15.42 -5.16 14.15
CA TYR A 11 14.30 -5.95 13.62
C TYR A 11 14.41 -7.42 14.09
N PRO A 12 14.01 -7.71 15.33
CA PRO A 12 14.05 -9.07 15.85
C PRO A 12 13.08 -9.98 15.09
N HIS A 13 13.40 -11.27 15.01
CA HIS A 13 12.41 -12.26 14.59
C HIS A 13 11.27 -12.27 15.59
N ASP A 14 10.06 -12.07 15.08
CA ASP A 14 8.84 -12.20 15.89
C ASP A 14 8.62 -13.68 16.25
N THR A 15 7.93 -13.91 17.36
CA THR A 15 7.63 -15.26 17.86
C THR A 15 6.14 -15.47 17.91
N PHE A 16 5.64 -16.44 17.15
CA PHE A 16 4.25 -16.88 17.27
C PHE A 16 4.04 -17.55 18.63
N VAL A 17 3.31 -16.87 19.52
CA VAL A 17 2.91 -17.44 20.82
C VAL A 17 1.46 -17.92 20.74
N PRO A 18 1.15 -19.15 21.19
CA PRO A 18 -0.23 -19.63 21.21
C PRO A 18 -1.05 -18.77 22.17
N CYS A 19 -2.23 -18.37 21.69
CA CYS A 19 -3.10 -17.49 22.42
C CYS A 19 -3.84 -18.25 23.54
N ASN A 20 -3.29 -18.25 24.75
CA ASN A 20 -3.87 -18.90 25.93
C ASN A 20 -4.99 -18.08 26.59
N GLY A 21 -5.93 -17.55 25.80
CA GLY A 21 -7.10 -16.81 26.29
C GLY A 21 -6.82 -15.42 26.86
N LYS A 22 -5.59 -14.89 26.71
CA LYS A 22 -5.17 -13.55 27.17
C LYS A 22 -4.87 -12.55 26.06
N CYS A 23 -4.92 -12.96 24.79
CA CYS A 23 -4.79 -11.98 23.72
C CYS A 23 -6.06 -11.16 23.67
N HIS A 24 -5.91 -9.85 23.49
CA HIS A 24 -7.04 -8.99 23.20
C HIS A 24 -7.70 -9.50 21.92
N VAL A 25 -8.91 -10.04 22.07
CA VAL A 25 -9.72 -10.60 20.96
C VAL A 25 -10.07 -9.53 19.92
N ASP A 26 -9.86 -8.27 20.27
CA ASP A 26 -10.04 -7.06 19.45
C ASP A 26 -9.17 -7.06 18.17
N GLU A 27 -8.18 -7.94 18.05
CA GLU A 27 -7.27 -8.02 16.89
C GLU A 27 -7.64 -9.07 15.83
N PHE A 28 -8.61 -9.95 16.09
CA PHE A 28 -8.96 -11.01 15.14
C PHE A 28 -10.28 -10.72 14.44
N TRP A 29 -10.20 -10.32 13.17
CA TRP A 29 -11.38 -10.27 12.32
C TRP A 29 -11.92 -11.69 12.08
N SER A 30 -13.21 -11.87 12.27
CA SER A 30 -13.89 -13.08 11.84
C SER A 30 -13.77 -13.25 10.31
N GLU A 31 -13.82 -14.49 9.82
CA GLU A 31 -13.75 -14.77 8.39
C GLU A 31 -14.79 -13.98 7.58
N LYS A 32 -16.00 -13.83 8.14
CA LYS A 32 -17.07 -13.02 7.54
C LYS A 32 -16.69 -11.54 7.45
N GLU A 33 -16.14 -10.96 8.52
CA GLU A 33 -15.67 -9.57 8.51
C GLU A 33 -14.53 -9.35 7.52
N VAL A 34 -13.60 -10.31 7.42
CA VAL A 34 -12.54 -10.27 6.40
C VAL A 34 -13.15 -10.27 5.01
N LEU A 35 -14.07 -11.19 4.72
CA LEU A 35 -14.71 -11.28 3.41
C LEU A 35 -15.51 -10.02 3.07
N ASP A 36 -16.27 -9.46 4.02
CA ASP A 36 -17.05 -8.25 3.80
C ASP A 36 -16.14 -7.04 3.55
N LYS A 37 -15.02 -6.91 4.30
CA LYS A 37 -14.00 -5.88 4.07
C LYS A 37 -13.24 -6.05 2.75
N VAL A 38 -12.95 -7.29 2.34
CA VAL A 38 -12.25 -7.57 1.08
C VAL A 38 -13.18 -7.29 -0.11
N ARG A 39 -14.46 -7.64 -0.02
CA ARG A 39 -15.46 -7.35 -1.05
C ARG A 39 -15.72 -5.86 -1.23
N SER A 40 -15.62 -5.07 -0.17
CA SER A 40 -15.80 -3.60 -0.24
C SER A 40 -14.55 -2.85 -0.72
N LYS A 41 -13.39 -3.51 -0.85
CA LYS A 41 -12.18 -2.89 -1.41
C LYS A 41 -12.32 -2.69 -2.92
N THR A 42 -12.40 -1.42 -3.33
CA THR A 42 -12.50 -0.99 -4.72
C THR A 42 -11.15 -0.65 -5.36
N LYS A 43 -10.13 -0.38 -4.54
CA LYS A 43 -8.75 -0.08 -4.95
C LYS A 43 -7.89 -1.34 -4.77
N LEU A 44 -7.16 -1.74 -5.83
CA LEU A 44 -6.35 -2.97 -5.84
C LEU A 44 -4.85 -2.67 -5.75
N ALA A 45 -4.35 -1.81 -6.62
CA ALA A 45 -2.94 -1.44 -6.69
C ALA A 45 -2.82 0.06 -6.99
N MET A 46 -1.82 0.71 -6.40
CA MET A 46 -1.50 2.11 -6.69
C MET A 46 -0.04 2.28 -7.08
N LYS A 47 0.25 3.29 -7.90
CA LYS A 47 1.60 3.69 -8.27
C LYS A 47 1.77 5.20 -8.14
N ALA A 48 2.68 5.62 -7.27
CA ALA A 48 3.14 7.01 -7.19
C ALA A 48 4.46 7.20 -7.96
N PHE A 49 4.55 8.21 -8.82
CA PHE A 49 5.76 8.52 -9.58
C PHE A 49 5.91 10.02 -9.87
N SER A 50 7.12 10.53 -9.65
CA SER A 50 7.53 11.92 -9.91
C SER A 50 8.39 12.08 -11.16
N ASP A 51 9.07 11.01 -11.58
CA ASP A 51 9.81 10.92 -12.84
C ASP A 51 9.04 10.04 -13.83
N CYS A 52 8.73 10.63 -14.99
CA CYS A 52 7.84 10.05 -15.99
C CYS A 52 8.61 9.19 -16.99
N TYR A 53 9.93 9.39 -17.10
CA TYR A 53 10.79 8.76 -18.09
C TYR A 53 12.00 8.13 -17.41
N THR A 54 11.78 6.97 -16.82
CA THR A 54 12.82 6.29 -16.06
C THR A 54 13.73 5.45 -16.96
N SER A 55 15.01 5.31 -16.59
CA SER A 55 15.94 4.40 -17.30
C SER A 55 15.50 2.94 -17.22
N SER A 56 14.87 2.56 -16.11
CA SER A 56 14.33 1.21 -15.87
C SER A 56 13.05 0.90 -16.65
N LYS A 57 12.46 1.90 -17.33
CA LYS A 57 11.20 1.76 -18.08
C LYS A 57 10.04 1.25 -17.24
N ARG A 58 10.03 1.58 -15.94
CA ARG A 58 9.00 1.12 -15.00
C ARG A 58 7.60 1.60 -15.41
N GLU A 59 7.50 2.75 -16.07
CA GLU A 59 6.27 3.29 -16.64
C GLU A 59 5.64 2.34 -17.68
N ASN A 60 6.45 1.67 -18.49
CA ASN A 60 5.97 0.70 -19.48
C ASN A 60 5.39 -0.55 -18.84
N LEU A 61 5.99 -1.01 -17.73
CA LEU A 61 5.47 -2.15 -16.97
C LEU A 61 4.11 -1.80 -16.35
N VAL A 62 4.01 -0.64 -15.72
CA VAL A 62 2.76 -0.15 -15.12
C VAL A 62 1.68 0.01 -16.18
N ALA A 63 1.99 0.56 -17.36
CA ALA A 63 1.05 0.68 -18.47
C ALA A 63 0.55 -0.67 -19.00
N LYS A 64 1.41 -1.70 -19.03
CA LYS A 64 1.01 -3.07 -19.41
C LYS A 64 0.15 -3.72 -18.33
N LEU A 65 0.52 -3.58 -17.06
CA LEU A 65 -0.25 -4.13 -15.94
C LEU A 65 -1.62 -3.46 -15.81
N GLY A 66 -1.71 -2.16 -16.08
CA GLY A 66 -2.97 -1.40 -16.06
C GLY A 66 -4.04 -1.91 -17.03
N ARG A 67 -3.66 -2.75 -18.02
CA ARG A 67 -4.61 -3.41 -18.93
C ARG A 67 -5.27 -4.65 -18.32
N LEU A 68 -4.64 -5.25 -17.32
CA LEU A 68 -5.09 -6.49 -16.68
C LEU A 68 -5.75 -6.22 -15.33
N VAL A 69 -5.27 -5.20 -14.62
CA VAL A 69 -5.71 -4.83 -13.28
C VAL A 69 -5.89 -3.32 -13.19
N LYS A 70 -6.89 -2.87 -12.42
CA LYS A 70 -7.08 -1.44 -12.14
C LYS A 70 -5.91 -0.96 -11.26
N ILE A 71 -5.10 -0.04 -11.80
CA ILE A 71 -4.00 0.61 -11.09
C ILE A 71 -4.32 2.09 -10.97
N ASP A 72 -4.34 2.58 -9.73
CA ASP A 72 -4.51 3.99 -9.44
C ASP A 72 -3.15 4.71 -9.57
N LEU A 73 -3.04 5.65 -10.52
CA LEU A 73 -1.81 6.37 -10.83
C LEU A 73 -1.80 7.72 -10.13
N TYR A 74 -0.72 8.02 -9.41
CA TYR A 74 -0.54 9.25 -8.68
C TYR A 74 0.83 9.87 -8.95
N GLY A 75 0.93 11.18 -8.76
CA GLY A 75 2.16 11.95 -8.84
C GLY A 75 2.21 12.85 -10.06
N ASN A 76 3.39 13.38 -10.36
CA ASN A 76 3.53 14.48 -11.34
C ASN A 76 3.36 14.04 -12.81
N CYS A 77 3.35 12.74 -13.02
CA CYS A 77 3.35 12.10 -14.33
C CYS A 77 2.00 11.48 -14.70
N SER A 78 0.95 11.83 -13.95
CA SER A 78 -0.41 11.50 -14.31
C SER A 78 -1.02 12.61 -15.16
N ASP A 79 -1.73 12.22 -16.23
CA ASP A 79 -2.44 13.14 -17.11
C ASP A 79 -3.67 13.77 -16.45
N ASN A 80 -4.11 13.22 -15.32
CA ASN A 80 -5.27 13.73 -14.58
C ASN A 80 -4.82 14.71 -13.49
N ALA A 81 -5.32 15.96 -13.57
CA ALA A 81 -5.05 17.01 -12.59
C ALA A 81 -5.42 16.62 -11.15
N TYR A 82 -6.42 15.77 -10.96
CA TYR A 82 -6.85 15.27 -9.64
C TYR A 82 -5.94 14.18 -9.06
N THR A 83 -5.03 13.64 -9.87
CA THR A 83 -4.03 12.64 -9.46
C THR A 83 -2.61 13.22 -9.40
N LYS A 84 -2.47 14.53 -9.64
CA LYS A 84 -1.26 15.26 -9.32
C LYS A 84 -1.10 15.27 -7.80
N CYS A 85 -0.37 14.29 -7.30
CA CYS A 85 0.04 14.23 -5.92
C CYS A 85 1.27 15.12 -5.72
N ASP A 86 1.04 16.37 -5.36
CA ASP A 86 2.00 17.18 -4.62
C ASP A 86 1.93 16.83 -3.12
N PHE A 87 2.99 17.11 -2.36
CA PHE A 87 3.18 16.73 -0.96
C PHE A 87 1.95 17.05 -0.08
N GLU A 88 1.31 18.20 -0.32
CA GLU A 88 0.18 18.70 0.45
C GLU A 88 -1.17 18.07 0.07
N TYR A 89 -1.35 17.68 -1.19
CA TYR A 89 -2.62 17.12 -1.69
C TYR A 89 -2.73 15.61 -1.38
N CYS A 90 -1.63 14.88 -1.53
CA CYS A 90 -1.62 13.42 -1.42
C CYS A 90 -1.84 12.94 0.02
N LEU A 91 -1.19 13.61 0.99
CA LEU A 91 -1.30 13.25 2.41
C LEU A 91 -2.73 13.50 2.91
N ASN A 92 -3.32 14.63 2.54
CA ASN A 92 -4.65 15.02 3.01
C ASN A 92 -5.79 14.26 2.32
N GLN A 93 -5.63 13.86 1.05
CA GLN A 93 -6.67 13.10 0.35
C GLN A 93 -6.77 11.64 0.82
N GLU A 94 -5.65 10.98 1.13
CA GLU A 94 -5.67 9.58 1.57
C GLU A 94 -5.81 9.41 3.11
N LEU A 95 -5.51 10.45 3.91
CA LEU A 95 -5.76 10.45 5.36
C LEU A 95 -7.03 11.21 5.78
N GLY A 96 -7.62 12.03 4.90
CA GLY A 96 -8.75 12.91 5.21
C GLY A 96 -10.14 12.29 5.01
N GLU A 97 -10.25 11.05 4.54
CA GLU A 97 -11.52 10.33 4.48
C GLU A 97 -11.45 9.02 5.28
N ARG A 98 -11.63 9.16 6.60
CA ARG A 98 -12.38 8.21 7.44
C ARG A 98 -13.21 8.95 8.46
#